data_AF-A0A352S1V4-F1
#
_entry.id   AF-A0A352S1V4-F1
#
_cell.length_a   1.000
_cell.length_b   1.000
_cell.length_c   1.000
_cell.angle_alpha   90.00
_cell.angle_beta   90.00
_cell.angle_gamma   90.00
#
_symmetry.space_group_name_H-M   'P 1'
#
loop_
_entity.id
_entity.type
_entity.pdbx_description
1 polymer ?
#
loop_
_entity_poly.entity_id
_entity_poly.type
_entity_poly.pdbx_seq_one_letter_code
_entity_poly.pdbx_strand_id
1 'polypeptide(L)' 'MKQYLDFMRHVYEHGTEKSDRTGTGTRSVFGYQMRFDL' A
#
# COMPACT_ATOMS: atom_id res chain seq x y z
N MET A 1 9.32 -12.06 2.84
CA MET A 1 9.32 -11.32 1.54
C MET A 1 8.02 -11.46 0.76
N LYS A 2 7.38 -12.63 0.67
CA LYS A 2 6.11 -12.80 -0.08
C LYS A 2 4.99 -11.85 0.38
N GLN A 3 4.75 -11.71 1.69
CA GLN A 3 3.72 -10.81 2.23
C GLN A 3 3.88 -9.33 1.81
N TYR A 4 5.13 -8.86 1.68
CA TYR A 4 5.42 -7.50 1.24
C TYR A 4 5.09 -7.31 -0.25
N LEU A 5 5.44 -8.29 -1.09
CA LEU A 5 5.12 -8.25 -2.52
C LEU A 5 3.60 -8.35 -2.76
N ASP A 6 2.91 -9.18 -1.98
CA ASP A 6 1.45 -9.29 -2.02
C ASP A 6 0.79 -7.97 -1.59
N PHE A 7 1.33 -7.31 -0.56
CA PHE A 7 0.89 -5.97 -0.16
C PHE A 7 1.08 -4.94 -1.27
N MET A 8 2.25 -4.90 -1.90
CA MET A 8 2.52 -3.95 -2.99
C MET A 8 1.56 -4.14 -4.17
N ARG A 9 1.24 -5.40 -4.51
CA ARG A 9 0.22 -5.70 -5.52
C ARG A 9 -1.16 -5.21 -5.09
N HIS A 10 -1.54 -5.46 -3.84
CA HIS A 10 -2.82 -5.01 -3.29
C HIS A 10 -2.97 -3.48 -3.31
N VAL A 11 -1.91 -2.73 -2.97
CA VAL A 11 -1.89 -1.26 -3.08
C VAL A 11 -2.04 -0.81 -4.53
N TYR A 12 -1.43 -1.51 -5.47
CA TYR A 12 -1.50 -1.16 -6.89
C TYR A 12 -2.89 -1.39 -7.49
N GLU A 13 -3.52 -2.52 -7.15
CA GLU A 13 -4.82 -2.95 -7.72
C GLU A 13 -6.03 -2.33 -7.01
N HIS A 14 -5.96 -2.15 -5.68
CA HIS A 14 -7.09 -1.72 -4.85
C HIS A 14 -6.86 -0.40 -4.11
N GLY A 15 -5.68 0.21 -4.25
CA GLY A 15 -5.38 1.49 -3.62
C GLY A 15 -6.23 2.63 -4.16
N THR A 16 -6.69 3.50 -3.28
CA THR A 16 -7.37 4.74 -3.66
C THR A 16 -6.35 5.82 -4.01
N GLU A 17 -6.55 6.47 -5.16
CA GLU A 17 -5.75 7.63 -5.57
C GLU A 17 -6.05 8.85 -4.70
N LYS A 18 -5.00 9.46 -4.16
CA LYS A 18 -5.07 10.65 -3.32
C LYS A 18 -3.90 11.57 -3.66
N SER A 19 -4.15 12.88 -3.65
CA SER A 19 -3.07 13.86 -3.69
C SER A 19 -2.53 14.09 -2.28
N ASP A 20 -1.22 14.16 -2.15
CA ASP A 20 -0.59 14.61 -0.91
C ASP A 20 -0.62 16.15 -0.78
N ARG A 21 -0.03 16.67 0.30
CA ARG A 21 0.03 18.13 0.58
C ARG A 21 0.90 18.92 -0.40
N THR A 22 1.74 18.24 -1.18
CA THR A 22 2.63 18.85 -2.19
C THR A 22 2.04 18.80 -3.60
N GLY A 23 0.89 18.15 -3.78
CA GLY A 23 0.30 17.91 -5.09
C GLY A 23 0.78 16.62 -5.77
N THR A 24 1.59 15.81 -5.09
CA THR A 24 2.07 14.53 -5.61
C THR A 24 1.00 13.46 -5.39
N GLY A 25 0.65 12.75 -6.47
CA GLY A 25 -0.31 11.66 -6.42
C GLY A 25 0.22 10.42 -5.70
N THR A 26 -0.64 9.79 -4.91
CA THR A 26 -0.34 8.56 -4.17
C THR A 26 -1.49 7.56 -4.33
N ARG A 27 -1.19 6.26 -4.31
CA ARG A 27 -2.18 5.19 -4.14
C ARG A 27 -2.02 4.60 -2.75
N SER A 28 -3.11 4.54 -2.00
CA SER A 28 -3.06 4.10 -0.60
C SER A 28 -4.23 3.19 -0.24
N VAL A 29 -3.98 2.25 0.66
CA VAL A 29 -4.99 1.41 1.32
C VAL A 29 -4.91 1.65 2.82
N PHE A 30 -6.04 1.55 3.52
CA PHE A 30 -6.10 1.71 4.97
C PHE A 30 -6.29 0.36 5.65
N GLY A 31 -5.58 0.12 6.76
CA GLY A 31 -5.80 -1.04 7.63
C GLY A 31 -5.17 -2.37 7.16
N TYR A 32 -4.11 -2.34 6.35
CA TYR A 32 -3.40 -3.57 5.96
C TYR A 32 -2.43 -4.05 7.06
N GLN A 33 -2.42 -5.35 7.36
CA GLN A 33 -1.57 -5.94 8.41
C GLN A 33 -0.55 -6.92 7.81
N MET A 34 0.68 -6.87 8.31
CA MET A 34 1.74 -7.84 8.00
C MET A 34 2.29 -8.45 9.31
N ARG A 35 2.80 -9.68 9.24
CA ARG A 35 3.43 -10.36 10.38
C ARG A 35 4.71 -11.06 9.94
N PHE A 36 5.80 -10.79 10.63
CA PHE A 36 7.11 -11.38 10.39
C PHE A 36 7.54 -12.14 11.63
N ASP A 37 7.99 -13.38 11.41
CA ASP A 37 8.70 -14.17 12.40
C ASP A 37 10.19 -13.94 12.15
N LEU A 38 10.93 -13.52 13.18
CA LEU A 38 12.30 -13.02 13.08
C LEU A 38 13.31 -14.03 13.63
#